data_AF-A0AAE1YAV6-F1
#
_entry.id   AF-A0AAE1YAV6-F1
#
_cell.length_a   1.000
_cell.length_b   1.000
_cell.length_c   1.000
_cell.angle_alpha   90.00
_cell.angle_beta   90.00
_cell.angle_gamma   90.00
#
_symmetry.space_group_name_H-M   'P 1'
#
loop_
_entity.id
_entity.type
_entity.pdbx_description
1 polymer ?
#
loop_
_entity_poly.entity_id
_entity_poly.type
_entity_poly.pdbx_seq_one_letter_code
_entity_poly.pdbx_strand_id
1 'polypeptide(L)'
;MYIMAMAHKKYFEKNKSVLYVSLHRHEGGKFYPGTGSAYEIGTMGAEGYCVNVPWSCGGVGDNDYVFAFQQVVLPIASEFNPDFTIISAGFDAARGDPLGCCDVTPSGYAQMTHMCRALSGGKLLVILEGGYNLRSISSSATAVIKVLLGESPRHDVEQVLPTKAGLRTILEVLKIQLNYWPSLESRFSKLQSEWGWYALQEKKPKKKRWAKVPTWWKWGRKRIDSCELIARPYYEIPVGL
;
A
#
# COMPACT_ATOMS: atom_id res chain seq x y z
N MET A 1 12.78 2.37 -16.74
CA MET A 1 11.64 2.54 -15.81
C MET A 1 11.96 1.86 -14.48
N TYR A 2 11.76 2.53 -13.34
CA TYR A 2 11.84 1.92 -12.00
C TYR A 2 10.45 1.41 -11.60
N ILE A 3 10.28 0.10 -11.40
CA ILE A 3 9.10 -0.52 -10.80
C ILE A 3 9.50 -1.09 -9.46
N MET A 4 8.87 -0.65 -8.37
CA MET A 4 9.22 -1.00 -6.99
C MET A 4 10.46 -0.22 -6.52
N ALA A 5 10.45 0.23 -5.25
CA ALA A 5 10.94 1.52 -4.78
C ALA A 5 12.41 1.61 -4.35
N MET A 6 13.14 2.65 -4.83
CA MET A 6 14.18 3.47 -4.12
C MET A 6 15.22 4.15 -5.05
N ALA A 7 14.96 4.32 -6.35
CA ALA A 7 15.43 5.55 -6.99
C ALA A 7 14.64 6.72 -6.38
N HIS A 8 15.28 7.58 -5.57
CA HIS A 8 14.59 8.73 -4.97
C HIS A 8 13.92 9.56 -6.09
N LYS A 9 12.59 9.61 -6.06
CA LYS A 9 11.73 10.36 -7.00
C LYS A 9 12.33 11.71 -7.40
N LYS A 10 12.85 12.46 -6.41
CA LYS A 10 13.52 13.77 -6.54
C LYS A 10 14.52 13.86 -7.70
N TYR A 11 15.25 12.80 -8.03
CA TYR A 11 16.22 12.81 -9.13
C TYR A 11 15.57 12.81 -10.52
N PHE A 12 14.33 12.33 -10.62
CA PHE A 12 13.62 12.13 -11.89
C PHE A 12 12.38 13.03 -12.05
N GLU A 13 12.01 13.81 -11.04
CA GLU A 13 10.82 14.69 -11.06
C GLU A 13 10.73 15.67 -12.23
N LYS A 14 11.86 15.96 -12.88
CA LYS A 14 11.97 16.89 -14.00
C LYS A 14 12.33 16.21 -15.32
N ASN A 15 12.33 14.87 -15.35
CA ASN A 15 12.86 14.09 -16.47
C ASN A 15 11.80 13.16 -17.08
N LYS A 16 11.49 13.37 -18.36
CA LYS A 16 10.56 12.53 -19.13
C LYS A 16 11.19 11.27 -19.71
N SER A 17 12.51 11.20 -19.81
CA SER A 17 13.20 9.98 -20.29
C SER A 17 13.14 8.84 -19.28
N VAL A 18 12.69 9.11 -18.04
CA VAL A 18 12.56 8.12 -16.99
C VAL A 18 11.14 8.16 -16.43
N LEU A 19 10.38 7.10 -16.69
CA LEU A 19 9.15 6.81 -15.96
C LEU A 19 9.50 6.20 -14.58
N TYR A 20 9.04 6.85 -13.52
CA TYR A 20 9.12 6.38 -12.14
C TYR A 20 7.73 5.93 -11.65
N VAL A 21 7.60 4.67 -11.24
CA VAL A 21 6.35 4.13 -10.69
C VAL A 21 6.59 3.54 -9.31
N SER A 22 5.82 4.02 -8.32
CA SER A 22 5.96 3.61 -6.92
C SER A 22 4.65 3.16 -6.33
N LEU A 23 4.63 1.96 -5.74
CA LEU A 23 3.54 1.45 -4.93
C LEU A 23 4.04 1.39 -3.49
N HIS A 24 3.39 2.10 -2.58
CA HIS A 24 3.89 2.24 -1.21
C HIS A 24 2.75 2.55 -0.24
N ARG A 25 2.94 2.18 1.03
CA ARG A 25 2.03 2.59 2.10
C ARG A 25 2.23 4.07 2.39
N HIS A 26 1.13 4.83 2.45
CA HIS A 26 1.18 6.28 2.62
C HIS A 26 0.28 6.78 3.75
N GLU A 27 -0.94 6.24 3.87
CA GLU A 27 -1.93 6.61 4.91
C GLU A 27 -2.17 8.13 5.02
N GLY A 28 -2.15 8.83 3.88
CA GLY A 28 -2.29 10.28 3.83
C GLY A 28 -1.09 11.04 4.40
N GLY A 29 0.12 10.51 4.21
CA GLY A 29 1.39 11.11 4.65
C GLY A 29 1.81 10.72 6.06
N LYS A 30 1.07 9.83 6.73
CA LYS A 30 1.36 9.39 8.11
C LYS A 30 2.38 8.26 8.18
N PHE A 31 2.56 7.52 7.08
CA PHE A 31 3.57 6.47 6.99
C PHE A 31 4.88 7.04 6.47
N TYR A 32 6.01 6.60 7.02
CA TYR A 32 7.34 7.07 6.60
C TYR A 32 7.55 6.83 5.10
N PRO A 33 8.17 7.76 4.36
CA PRO A 33 8.70 9.06 4.79
C PRO A 33 7.68 10.22 4.71
N GLY A 34 6.41 9.94 4.39
CA GLY A 34 5.34 10.94 4.30
C GLY A 34 5.21 11.62 2.93
N THR A 35 6.08 11.30 1.98
CA THR A 35 6.03 11.78 0.57
C THR A 35 5.46 10.71 -0.36
N GLY A 36 5.14 11.09 -1.60
CA GLY A 36 4.66 10.16 -2.62
C GLY A 36 3.14 10.14 -2.76
N SER A 37 2.47 11.27 -2.52
CA SER A 37 1.03 11.36 -2.74
C SER A 37 0.64 11.10 -4.22
N ALA A 38 -0.62 10.78 -4.48
CA ALA A 38 -1.10 10.52 -5.84
C ALA A 38 -1.01 11.77 -6.74
N TYR A 39 -1.05 12.97 -6.15
CA TYR A 39 -0.94 14.27 -6.82
C TYR A 39 0.50 14.68 -7.12
N GLU A 40 1.47 13.91 -6.65
CA GLU A 40 2.89 14.20 -6.71
C GLU A 40 3.51 13.66 -8.02
N ILE A 41 3.09 14.25 -9.15
CA ILE A 41 3.16 13.66 -10.50
C ILE A 41 4.40 14.00 -11.35
N GLY A 42 5.35 14.74 -10.79
CA GLY A 42 6.46 15.35 -11.56
C GLY A 42 6.26 16.86 -11.72
N THR A 43 7.26 17.55 -12.27
CA THR A 43 7.29 19.01 -12.39
C THR A 43 8.07 19.43 -13.63
N MET A 44 8.04 20.73 -13.95
CA MET A 44 8.85 21.33 -15.02
C MET A 44 8.60 20.65 -16.38
N GLY A 45 7.33 20.39 -16.67
CA GLY A 45 6.91 19.77 -17.92
C GLY A 45 6.88 18.25 -17.86
N ALA A 46 7.53 17.60 -16.89
CA ALA A 46 7.56 16.14 -16.71
C ALA A 46 6.37 15.59 -15.89
N GLU A 47 5.28 16.34 -15.77
CA GLU A 47 4.04 15.87 -15.15
C GLU A 47 3.54 14.59 -15.85
N GLY A 48 3.14 13.60 -15.05
CA GLY A 48 2.72 12.27 -15.49
C GLY A 48 3.82 11.20 -15.45
N TYR A 49 5.10 11.59 -15.41
CA TYR A 49 6.23 10.64 -15.41
C TYR A 49 6.65 10.17 -14.01
N CYS A 50 6.07 10.75 -12.95
CA CYS A 50 6.07 10.16 -11.62
C CYS A 50 4.66 9.64 -11.29
N VAL A 51 4.52 8.33 -11.19
CA VAL A 51 3.24 7.67 -10.89
C VAL A 51 3.32 7.03 -9.51
N ASN A 52 2.58 7.58 -8.55
CA ASN A 52 2.49 7.04 -7.20
C ASN A 52 1.16 6.31 -7.00
N VAL A 53 1.21 5.14 -6.37
CA VAL A 53 0.07 4.37 -5.88
C VAL A 53 0.15 4.32 -4.34
N PRO A 54 -0.39 5.35 -3.65
CA PRO A 54 -0.27 5.50 -2.22
C PRO A 54 -1.35 4.71 -1.49
N TRP A 55 -1.02 3.56 -0.92
CA TRP A 55 -1.97 2.77 -0.15
C TRP A 55 -2.45 3.53 1.08
N SER A 56 -3.77 3.51 1.29
CA SER A 56 -4.45 4.25 2.36
C SER A 56 -4.42 3.55 3.72
N CYS A 57 -4.00 2.29 3.78
CA CYS A 57 -3.87 1.49 5.00
C CYS A 57 -2.75 0.46 4.89
N GLY A 58 -2.36 -0.15 6.01
CA GLY A 58 -1.57 -1.39 6.05
C GLY A 58 -2.39 -2.63 5.68
N GLY A 59 -1.77 -3.80 5.76
CA GLY A 59 -2.39 -5.10 5.44
C GLY A 59 -2.66 -5.33 3.96
N VAL A 60 -2.07 -4.50 3.09
CA VAL A 60 -2.22 -4.61 1.63
C VAL A 60 -1.54 -5.89 1.15
N GLY A 61 -2.27 -6.73 0.43
CA GLY A 61 -1.80 -8.05 -0.01
C GLY A 61 -1.68 -8.18 -1.52
N ASP A 62 -1.38 -9.41 -1.95
CA ASP A 62 -1.11 -9.75 -3.36
C ASP A 62 -2.17 -9.21 -4.33
N ASN A 63 -3.45 -9.35 -3.98
CA ASN A 63 -4.53 -8.94 -4.88
C ASN A 63 -4.52 -7.45 -5.21
N ASP A 64 -4.28 -6.60 -4.20
CA ASP A 64 -4.23 -5.15 -4.41
C ASP A 64 -3.05 -4.77 -5.31
N TYR A 65 -1.88 -5.37 -5.07
CA TYR A 65 -0.68 -5.15 -5.88
C TYR A 65 -0.86 -5.62 -7.32
N VAL A 66 -1.32 -6.86 -7.52
CA VAL A 66 -1.55 -7.41 -8.87
C VAL A 66 -2.60 -6.59 -9.62
N PHE A 67 -3.67 -6.17 -8.95
CA PHE A 67 -4.69 -5.34 -9.55
C PHE A 67 -4.13 -3.95 -9.92
N ALA A 68 -3.33 -3.30 -9.07
CA ALA A 68 -2.66 -2.05 -9.42
C ALA A 68 -1.70 -2.22 -10.62
N PHE A 69 -0.99 -3.34 -10.71
CA PHE A 69 -0.14 -3.63 -11.85
C PHE A 69 -0.95 -3.72 -13.15
N GLN A 70 -2.04 -4.47 -13.15
CA GLN A 70 -2.89 -4.67 -14.32
C GLN A 70 -3.59 -3.39 -14.77
N GLN A 71 -4.03 -2.55 -13.83
CA GLN A 71 -4.85 -1.38 -14.13
C GLN A 71 -4.05 -0.09 -14.32
N VAL A 72 -2.90 0.05 -13.66
CA VAL A 72 -2.10 1.30 -13.66
C VAL A 72 -0.71 1.06 -14.22
N VAL A 73 0.07 0.16 -13.61
CA VAL A 73 1.52 0.04 -13.91
C VAL A 73 1.76 -0.42 -15.34
N LEU A 74 1.19 -1.56 -15.74
CA LEU A 74 1.45 -2.15 -17.06
C LEU A 74 0.90 -1.29 -18.21
N PRO A 75 -0.31 -0.70 -18.14
CA PRO A 75 -0.79 0.18 -19.21
C PRO A 75 0.13 1.38 -19.43
N ILE A 76 0.48 2.10 -18.35
CA ILE A 76 1.38 3.26 -18.43
C ILE A 76 2.77 2.83 -18.91
N ALA A 77 3.31 1.75 -18.36
CA ALA A 77 4.62 1.24 -18.77
C ALA A 77 4.65 0.81 -20.25
N SER A 78 3.56 0.22 -20.75
CA SER A 78 3.47 -0.21 -22.14
C SER A 78 3.38 1.00 -23.08
N GLU A 79 2.60 2.02 -22.71
CA GLU A 79 2.53 3.28 -23.47
C GLU A 79 3.87 4.04 -23.46
N PHE A 80 4.57 4.06 -22.32
CA PHE A 80 5.91 4.63 -22.21
C PHE A 80 6.96 3.86 -23.03
N ASN A 81 6.75 2.57 -23.29
CA ASN A 81 7.60 1.70 -24.10
C ASN A 81 9.10 1.75 -23.71
N PRO A 82 9.47 1.31 -22.50
CA PRO A 82 10.84 1.42 -22.00
C PRO A 82 11.82 0.49 -22.71
N ASP A 83 13.00 0.99 -23.07
CA ASP A 83 14.12 0.18 -23.55
C ASP A 83 14.74 -0.73 -22.47
N PHE A 84 14.59 -0.33 -21.20
CA PHE A 84 15.14 -1.01 -20.04
C PHE A 84 14.27 -0.82 -18.79
N THR A 85 14.09 -1.89 -18.02
CA THR A 85 13.31 -1.88 -16.78
C THR A 85 14.19 -2.25 -15.59
N ILE A 86 14.11 -1.43 -14.54
CA ILE A 86 14.78 -1.62 -13.25
C ILE A 86 13.68 -1.87 -12.21
N ILE A 87 13.93 -2.80 -11.30
CA ILE A 87 13.08 -3.03 -10.13
C ILE A 87 13.90 -2.76 -8.89
N SER A 88 13.55 -1.73 -8.11
CA SER A 88 14.08 -1.60 -6.75
C SER A 88 13.22 -2.46 -5.82
N ALA A 89 13.61 -3.71 -5.65
CA ALA A 89 12.86 -4.74 -4.95
C ALA A 89 13.02 -4.62 -3.43
N GLY A 90 12.19 -3.76 -2.83
CA GLY A 90 11.94 -3.77 -1.39
C GLY A 90 11.03 -4.93 -0.98
N PHE A 91 11.46 -5.70 0.01
CA PHE A 91 10.72 -6.81 0.60
C PHE A 91 10.08 -6.45 1.96
N ASP A 92 9.96 -5.17 2.28
CA ASP A 92 9.32 -4.66 3.50
C ASP A 92 7.79 -4.64 3.43
N ALA A 93 7.19 -4.73 2.23
CA ALA A 93 5.77 -5.01 2.07
C ALA A 93 5.40 -6.49 2.30
N ALA A 94 6.38 -7.36 2.54
CA ALA A 94 6.16 -8.79 2.68
C ALA A 94 5.40 -9.13 3.97
N ARG A 95 4.60 -10.20 3.90
CA ARG A 95 3.96 -10.81 5.07
C ARG A 95 5.01 -11.09 6.15
N GLY A 96 4.74 -10.58 7.36
CA GLY A 96 5.60 -10.78 8.53
C GLY A 96 6.75 -9.78 8.65
N ASP A 97 6.88 -8.81 7.74
CA ASP A 97 7.81 -7.69 7.92
C ASP A 97 7.35 -6.76 9.08
N PRO A 98 8.24 -6.39 10.00
CA PRO A 98 7.88 -5.58 11.17
C PRO A 98 7.65 -4.09 10.87
N LEU A 99 8.12 -3.57 9.74
CA LEU A 99 8.03 -2.13 9.42
C LEU A 99 6.91 -1.82 8.44
N GLY A 100 6.80 -2.58 7.33
CA GLY A 100 5.79 -2.29 6.31
C GLY A 100 4.37 -2.64 6.74
N CYS A 101 4.21 -3.69 7.56
CA CYS A 101 2.93 -4.25 8.01
C CYS A 101 1.92 -4.45 6.86
N CYS A 102 2.41 -4.89 5.71
CA CYS A 102 1.61 -5.36 4.57
C CYS A 102 1.59 -6.89 4.55
N ASP A 103 0.91 -7.48 3.57
CA ASP A 103 0.69 -8.92 3.49
C ASP A 103 1.05 -9.52 2.12
N VAL A 104 2.06 -8.96 1.45
CA VAL A 104 2.52 -9.48 0.15
C VAL A 104 3.27 -10.79 0.35
N THR A 105 2.91 -11.82 -0.41
CA THR A 105 3.53 -13.14 -0.35
C THR A 105 4.62 -13.28 -1.41
N PRO A 106 5.50 -14.30 -1.31
CA PRO A 106 6.45 -14.62 -2.37
C PRO A 106 5.78 -14.83 -3.74
N SER A 107 4.54 -15.35 -3.75
CA SER A 107 3.76 -15.51 -4.99
C SER A 107 3.38 -14.15 -5.59
N GLY A 108 3.00 -13.17 -4.77
CA GLY A 108 2.74 -11.80 -5.23
C GLY A 108 3.97 -11.16 -5.86
N TYR A 109 5.14 -11.26 -5.21
CA TYR A 109 6.41 -10.76 -5.77
C TYR A 109 6.79 -11.46 -7.09
N ALA A 110 6.61 -12.78 -7.17
CA ALA A 110 6.83 -13.53 -8.40
C ALA A 110 5.89 -13.06 -9.52
N GLN A 111 4.60 -12.88 -9.21
CA GLN A 111 3.61 -12.40 -10.19
C GLN A 111 3.94 -11.01 -10.71
N MET A 112 4.29 -10.07 -9.83
CA MET A 112 4.70 -8.71 -10.22
C MET A 112 5.95 -8.74 -11.12
N THR A 113 6.95 -9.54 -10.75
CA THR A 113 8.17 -9.70 -11.54
C THR A 113 7.86 -10.31 -12.92
N HIS A 114 6.97 -11.30 -12.98
CA HIS A 114 6.58 -11.96 -14.22
C HIS A 114 5.87 -10.98 -15.16
N MET A 115 4.96 -10.16 -14.63
CA MET A 115 4.29 -9.11 -15.39
C MET A 115 5.29 -8.09 -15.98
N CYS A 116 6.36 -7.74 -15.25
CA CYS A 116 7.41 -6.87 -15.76
C CYS A 116 8.25 -7.48 -16.89
N ARG A 117 8.32 -8.82 -17.02
CA ARG A 117 9.10 -9.45 -18.10
C ARG A 117 8.53 -9.18 -19.50
N ALA A 118 7.24 -8.86 -19.59
CA ALA A 118 6.62 -8.45 -20.85
C ALA A 118 7.11 -7.08 -21.35
N LEU A 119 7.77 -6.30 -20.48
CA LEU A 119 8.29 -4.97 -20.78
C LEU A 119 9.76 -5.06 -21.23
N SER A 120 10.22 -4.07 -21.99
CA SER A 120 11.63 -3.94 -22.39
C SER A 120 12.24 -5.18 -23.05
N GLY A 121 11.42 -6.02 -23.70
CA GLY A 121 11.87 -7.30 -24.25
C GLY A 121 12.50 -8.24 -23.21
N GLY A 122 12.09 -8.15 -21.94
CA GLY A 122 12.63 -8.92 -20.83
C GLY A 122 13.94 -8.41 -20.24
N LYS A 123 14.45 -7.25 -20.69
CA LYS A 123 15.66 -6.62 -20.12
C LYS A 123 15.34 -5.99 -18.76
N LEU A 124 15.51 -6.80 -17.72
CA LEU A 124 15.14 -6.49 -16.35
C LEU A 124 16.36 -6.52 -15.43
N LEU A 125 16.58 -5.45 -14.66
CA LEU A 125 17.54 -5.40 -13.55
C LEU A 125 16.77 -5.34 -12.24
N VAL A 126 17.02 -6.27 -11.32
CA VAL A 126 16.43 -6.24 -9.97
C VAL A 126 17.50 -5.87 -8.95
N ILE A 127 17.22 -4.85 -8.14
CA ILE A 127 18.12 -4.31 -7.11
C ILE A 127 17.44 -4.52 -5.76
N LEU A 128 18.11 -5.16 -4.82
CA LEU A 128 17.58 -5.35 -3.46
C LEU A 128 17.57 -4.01 -2.71
N GLU A 129 16.48 -3.75 -1.99
CA GLU A 129 16.30 -2.54 -1.18
C GLU A 129 15.97 -2.89 0.28
N GLY A 130 14.87 -2.34 0.82
CA GLY A 130 14.38 -2.63 2.16
C GLY A 130 13.86 -4.05 2.34
N GLY A 131 13.50 -4.39 3.57
CA GLY A 131 13.07 -5.71 4.00
C GLY A 131 13.80 -6.08 5.28
N TYR A 132 13.04 -6.42 6.32
CA TYR A 132 13.56 -6.48 7.69
C TYR A 132 13.19 -7.79 8.40
N ASN A 133 12.41 -8.66 7.74
CA ASN A 133 12.22 -10.04 8.14
C ASN A 133 13.04 -11.01 7.27
N LEU A 134 14.06 -11.65 7.85
CA LEU A 134 14.98 -12.55 7.13
C LEU A 134 14.28 -13.67 6.36
N ARG A 135 13.23 -14.26 6.93
CA ARG A 135 12.50 -15.36 6.29
C ARG A 135 11.66 -14.86 5.12
N SER A 136 11.01 -13.71 5.28
CA SER A 136 10.21 -13.09 4.25
C SER A 136 11.08 -12.63 3.07
N ILE A 137 12.20 -11.96 3.34
CA ILE A 137 13.18 -11.55 2.31
C ILE A 137 13.69 -12.77 1.54
N SER A 138 14.17 -13.80 2.25
CA SER A 138 14.74 -14.99 1.61
C SER A 138 13.71 -15.68 0.70
N SER A 139 12.48 -15.84 1.17
CA SER A 139 11.42 -16.50 0.39
C SER A 139 11.00 -15.67 -0.83
N SER A 140 10.82 -14.36 -0.65
CA SER A 140 10.40 -13.45 -1.73
C SER A 140 11.50 -13.24 -2.78
N ALA A 141 12.75 -13.02 -2.35
CA ALA A 141 13.88 -12.90 -3.25
C ALA A 141 14.10 -14.17 -4.08
N THR A 142 13.97 -15.35 -3.46
CA THR A 142 14.02 -16.64 -4.17
C THR A 142 12.93 -16.73 -5.23
N ALA A 143 11.70 -16.33 -4.90
CA ALA A 143 10.59 -16.36 -5.85
C ALA A 143 10.78 -15.40 -7.04
N VAL A 144 11.34 -14.21 -6.80
CA VAL A 144 11.72 -13.26 -7.86
C VAL A 144 12.80 -13.86 -8.77
N ILE A 145 13.87 -14.42 -8.21
CA ILE A 145 14.97 -15.01 -8.98
C ILE A 145 14.47 -16.18 -9.85
N LYS A 146 13.59 -17.04 -9.34
CA LYS A 146 12.97 -18.11 -10.13
C LYS A 146 12.29 -17.60 -11.40
N VAL A 147 11.57 -16.48 -11.28
CA VAL A 147 10.93 -15.83 -12.43
C VAL A 147 11.94 -15.27 -13.42
N LEU A 148 13.05 -14.68 -12.93
CA LEU A 148 14.14 -14.22 -13.78
C LEU A 148 14.81 -15.39 -14.53
N LEU A 149 14.89 -16.57 -13.90
CA LEU A 149 15.45 -17.80 -14.49
C LEU A 149 14.50 -18.49 -15.49
N GLY A 150 13.27 -18.00 -15.66
CA GLY A 150 12.34 -18.55 -16.66
C GLY A 150 11.08 -19.19 -16.08
N GLU A 151 10.97 -19.37 -14.76
CA GLU A 151 9.78 -19.98 -14.17
C GLU A 151 8.56 -19.06 -14.30
N SER A 152 7.40 -19.66 -14.58
CA SER A 152 6.12 -18.96 -14.52
C SER A 152 5.48 -19.17 -13.14
N PRO A 153 5.04 -18.10 -12.46
CA PRO A 153 4.36 -18.22 -11.18
C PRO A 153 3.08 -19.06 -11.32
N ARG A 154 2.82 -19.91 -10.31
CA ARG A 154 1.61 -20.74 -10.24
C ARG A 154 0.46 -19.90 -9.68
N HIS A 155 -0.22 -19.13 -10.52
CA HIS A 155 -1.49 -18.51 -10.17
C HIS A 155 -2.35 -18.28 -11.42
N ASP A 156 -3.61 -18.71 -11.36
CA ASP A 156 -4.62 -18.32 -12.32
C ASP A 156 -4.93 -16.84 -12.13
N VAL A 157 -4.69 -16.08 -13.19
CA VAL A 157 -4.85 -14.62 -13.24
C VAL A 157 -6.33 -14.23 -13.38
N GLU A 158 -7.22 -15.22 -13.42
CA GLU A 158 -8.64 -15.02 -13.64
C GLU A 158 -9.34 -14.55 -12.35
N GLN A 159 -9.55 -13.22 -12.30
CA GLN A 159 -10.37 -12.47 -11.34
C GLN A 159 -9.74 -12.19 -9.97
N VAL A 160 -8.60 -11.49 -9.98
CA VAL A 160 -8.05 -10.87 -8.78
C VAL A 160 -8.92 -9.68 -8.36
N LEU A 161 -9.74 -9.86 -7.32
CA LEU A 161 -10.52 -8.77 -6.73
C LEU A 161 -9.68 -8.02 -5.68
N PRO A 162 -9.44 -6.70 -5.84
CA PRO A 162 -8.76 -5.91 -4.82
C PRO A 162 -9.65 -5.69 -3.61
N THR A 163 -9.06 -5.23 -2.52
CA THR A 163 -9.82 -4.71 -1.37
C THR A 163 -10.54 -3.42 -1.75
N LYS A 164 -11.56 -3.03 -0.96
CA LYS A 164 -12.22 -1.73 -1.14
C LYS A 164 -11.25 -0.55 -1.04
N ALA A 165 -10.28 -0.63 -0.14
CA ALA A 165 -9.27 0.40 0.04
C ALA A 165 -8.33 0.47 -1.17
N GLY A 166 -7.85 -0.68 -1.65
CA GLY A 166 -7.02 -0.76 -2.85
C GLY A 166 -7.73 -0.23 -4.10
N LEU A 167 -8.99 -0.61 -4.30
CA LEU A 167 -9.80 -0.12 -5.43
C LEU A 167 -9.96 1.41 -5.39
N ARG A 168 -10.24 2.00 -4.22
CA ARG A 168 -10.36 3.46 -4.07
C ARG A 168 -9.06 4.16 -4.44
N THR A 169 -7.94 3.69 -3.91
CA THR A 169 -6.60 4.22 -4.26
C THR A 169 -6.37 4.14 -5.77
N ILE A 170 -6.69 3.02 -6.40
CA ILE A 170 -6.46 2.81 -7.83
C ILE A 170 -7.35 3.71 -8.68
N LEU A 171 -8.63 3.88 -8.34
CA LEU A 171 -9.52 4.81 -9.03
C LEU A 171 -9.05 6.26 -8.92
N GLU A 172 -8.54 6.67 -7.75
CA GLU A 172 -7.96 8.01 -7.58
C GLU A 172 -6.72 8.20 -8.46
N VAL A 173 -5.80 7.24 -8.47
CA VAL A 173 -4.59 7.28 -9.30
C VAL A 173 -4.95 7.33 -10.78
N LEU A 174 -5.87 6.47 -11.24
CA LEU A 174 -6.35 6.50 -12.62
C LEU A 174 -6.92 7.87 -12.99
N LYS A 175 -7.79 8.43 -12.16
CA LYS A 175 -8.38 9.76 -12.40
C LYS A 175 -7.33 10.84 -12.58
N ILE A 176 -6.25 10.82 -11.79
CA ILE A 176 -5.16 11.80 -11.89
C ILE A 176 -4.33 11.54 -13.16
N GLN A 177 -3.96 10.29 -13.41
CA GLN A 177 -3.04 9.90 -14.48
C GLN A 177 -3.68 9.93 -15.89
N LEU A 178 -5.01 9.89 -16.00
CA LEU A 178 -5.73 10.06 -17.27
C LEU A 178 -5.40 11.37 -18.00
N ASN A 179 -5.01 12.41 -17.26
CA ASN A 179 -4.60 13.68 -17.87
C ASN A 179 -3.29 13.56 -18.67
N TYR A 180 -2.53 12.48 -18.47
CA TYR A 180 -1.19 12.28 -19.03
C TYR A 180 -1.05 11.00 -19.85
N TRP A 181 -1.89 9.98 -19.59
CA TRP A 181 -1.81 8.65 -20.19
C TRP A 181 -3.17 8.21 -20.76
N PRO A 182 -3.46 8.51 -22.04
CA PRO A 182 -4.74 8.18 -22.67
C PRO A 182 -5.07 6.67 -22.68
N SER A 183 -4.07 5.77 -22.64
CA SER A 183 -4.31 4.32 -22.58
C SER A 183 -5.12 3.86 -21.35
N LEU A 184 -5.26 4.73 -20.34
CA LEU A 184 -6.03 4.46 -19.14
C LEU A 184 -7.55 4.65 -19.31
N GLU A 185 -8.01 5.34 -20.37
CA GLU A 185 -9.41 5.77 -20.50
C GLU A 185 -10.39 4.60 -20.48
N SER A 186 -10.16 3.60 -21.33
CA SER A 186 -11.03 2.42 -21.40
C SER A 186 -11.09 1.65 -20.09
N ARG A 187 -9.97 1.58 -19.36
CA ARG A 187 -9.86 0.88 -18.07
C ARG A 187 -10.59 1.63 -16.98
N PHE A 188 -10.39 2.94 -16.92
CA PHE A 188 -11.08 3.78 -15.96
C PHE A 188 -12.59 3.74 -16.15
N SER A 189 -13.10 3.90 -17.38
CA SER A 189 -14.53 3.86 -17.66
C SER A 189 -15.14 2.50 -17.28
N LYS A 190 -14.46 1.39 -17.60
CA LYS A 190 -14.90 0.04 -17.19
C LYS A 190 -14.97 -0.11 -15.67
N LEU A 191 -13.88 0.22 -14.97
CA LEU A 191 -13.80 0.07 -13.51
C LEU A 191 -14.77 0.99 -12.77
N GLN A 192 -14.93 2.23 -13.25
CA GLN A 192 -15.85 3.19 -12.65
C GLN A 192 -17.30 2.74 -12.81
N SER A 193 -17.67 2.20 -13.97
CA SER A 193 -19.00 1.66 -14.23
C SER A 193 -19.29 0.41 -13.37
N GLU A 194 -18.38 -0.55 -13.34
CA GLU A 194 -18.59 -1.83 -12.66
C GLU A 194 -18.47 -1.72 -11.12
N TRP A 195 -17.51 -0.93 -10.63
CA TRP A 195 -17.08 -0.98 -9.23
C TRP A 195 -17.11 0.38 -8.51
N GLY A 196 -17.47 1.48 -9.18
CA GLY A 196 -17.52 2.81 -8.56
C GLY A 196 -18.44 2.86 -7.33
N TRP A 197 -19.59 2.17 -7.39
CA TRP A 197 -20.52 2.07 -6.26
C TRP A 197 -19.98 1.20 -5.12
N TYR A 198 -19.24 0.12 -5.42
CA TYR A 198 -18.64 -0.77 -4.42
C TYR A 198 -17.59 -0.04 -3.58
N ALA A 199 -16.81 0.83 -4.23
CA ALA A 199 -15.88 1.74 -3.59
C ALA A 199 -16.61 2.76 -2.70
N LEU A 200 -17.77 3.29 -3.08
CA LEU A 200 -18.47 4.34 -2.31
C LEU A 200 -19.25 3.86 -1.09
N GLN A 201 -19.50 2.54 -0.94
CA GLN A 201 -20.21 2.03 0.24
C GLN A 201 -19.39 2.19 1.52
N GLU A 202 -19.64 3.28 2.26
CA GLU A 202 -19.24 3.40 3.65
C GLU A 202 -19.96 2.35 4.50
N LYS A 203 -19.25 1.74 5.46
CA LYS A 203 -19.93 1.06 6.57
C LYS A 203 -20.73 2.14 7.30
N LYS A 204 -22.06 2.12 7.20
CA LYS A 204 -22.93 2.94 8.07
C LYS A 204 -22.39 2.80 9.49
N PRO A 205 -22.11 3.90 10.22
CA PRO A 205 -21.64 3.80 11.59
C PRO A 205 -22.68 2.96 12.35
N LYS A 206 -22.24 1.84 12.95
CA LYS A 206 -23.08 1.11 13.89
C LYS A 206 -23.48 2.12 14.96
N LYS A 207 -24.75 2.55 14.97
CA LYS A 207 -25.30 3.36 16.06
C LYS A 207 -24.95 2.61 17.34
N LYS A 208 -24.06 3.17 18.17
CA LYS A 208 -23.91 2.70 19.55
C LYS A 208 -25.31 2.83 20.14
N ARG A 209 -26.02 1.71 20.32
CA ARG A 209 -27.21 1.68 21.16
C ARG A 209 -26.69 2.01 22.55
N TRP A 210 -26.84 3.27 22.95
CA TRP A 210 -26.83 3.59 24.37
C TRP A 210 -27.94 2.75 24.97
N ALA A 211 -27.57 1.75 25.77
CA ALA A 211 -28.53 1.05 26.59
C ALA A 211 -29.21 2.12 27.45
N LYS A 212 -30.53 2.28 27.30
CA LYS A 212 -31.30 3.09 28.25
C LYS A 212 -31.10 2.43 29.61
N VAL A 213 -30.39 3.11 30.50
CA VAL A 213 -30.25 2.66 31.89
C VAL A 213 -31.68 2.54 32.44
N PRO A 214 -32.10 1.37 32.96
CA PRO A 214 -33.46 1.22 33.45
C PRO A 214 -33.75 2.19 34.59
N THR A 215 -34.94 2.78 34.60
CA THR A 215 -35.36 3.82 35.55
C THR A 215 -35.32 3.39 37.02
N TRP A 216 -35.34 2.08 37.31
CA TRP A 216 -35.22 1.54 38.67
C TRP A 216 -33.82 1.65 39.28
N TRP A 217 -32.77 1.95 38.49
CA TRP A 217 -31.43 2.23 39.02
C TRP A 217 -31.32 3.56 39.79
N LYS A 218 -32.34 4.42 39.74
CA LYS A 218 -32.38 5.70 40.49
C LYS A 218 -32.87 5.58 41.94
N TRP A 219 -33.35 4.41 42.38
CA TRP A 219 -34.02 4.25 43.68
C TRP A 219 -33.39 3.17 44.58
N GLY A 220 -32.06 3.15 44.66
CA GLY A 220 -31.34 2.13 45.43
C GLY A 220 -30.01 2.61 45.99
N ARG A 221 -30.03 3.64 46.84
CA ARG A 221 -28.96 3.84 47.84
C ARG A 221 -29.52 4.60 49.03
N LYS A 222 -30.03 3.85 50.01
CA LYS A 222 -30.21 4.37 51.38
C LYS A 222 -28.83 4.63 51.97
N ARG A 223 -28.73 5.75 52.70
CA ARG A 223 -27.58 6.19 53.49
C ARG A 223 -27.07 5.08 54.41
N ILE A 224 -25.75 4.95 54.45
CA ILE A 224 -25.00 4.49 55.63
C ILE A 224 -23.99 5.60 55.91
N ASP A 225 -24.13 6.21 57.08
CA ASP A 225 -23.29 7.29 57.57
C ASP A 225 -22.00 6.75 58.23
N SER A 226 -20.98 7.62 58.22
CA SER A 226 -19.84 7.73 59.15
C SER A 226 -18.77 6.61 59.19
N CYS A 227 -17.53 6.97 58.79
CA CYS A 227 -16.38 7.04 59.70
C CYS A 227 -15.20 7.79 59.07
N GLU A 228 -14.56 8.61 59.92
CA GLU A 228 -13.59 9.65 59.62
C GLU A 228 -12.21 9.16 59.16
N LEU A 229 -11.59 10.06 58.39
CA LEU A 229 -10.17 10.14 58.07
C LEU A 229 -9.31 10.30 59.34
N ILE A 230 -8.21 9.54 59.43
CA ILE A 230 -7.00 9.97 60.14
C ILE A 230 -5.79 9.76 59.23
N ALA A 231 -4.92 10.75 59.23
CA ALA A 231 -3.85 11.00 58.28
C ALA A 231 -2.47 10.43 58.71
N ARG A 232 -1.57 10.35 57.71
CA ARG A 232 -0.07 10.38 57.75
C ARG A 232 0.68 9.07 58.14
N PRO A 233 2.00 8.95 57.85
CA PRO A 233 2.77 9.36 56.66
C PRO A 233 3.89 8.36 56.22
N TYR A 234 4.60 8.71 55.13
CA TYR A 234 5.98 8.35 54.69
C TYR A 234 6.65 7.03 55.12
N TYR A 235 7.14 6.28 54.13
CA TYR A 235 8.38 5.47 54.26
C TYR A 235 9.27 5.62 53.02
N GLU A 236 10.53 5.94 53.31
CA GLU A 236 11.67 6.06 52.40
C GLU A 236 12.13 4.68 51.88
N ILE A 237 12.69 4.66 50.67
CA ILE A 237 13.41 3.52 50.09
C ILE A 237 14.90 3.88 50.12
N PRO A 238 15.78 3.10 50.78
CA PRO A 238 17.21 3.38 50.77
C PRO A 238 17.90 2.83 49.51
N VAL A 239 18.89 3.60 49.07
CA VAL A 239 19.80 3.35 47.95
C VAL A 239 21.13 2.80 48.50
N GLY A 240 21.63 1.71 47.92
CA GLY A 240 23.06 1.42 47.70
C GLY A 240 23.91 0.87 48.86
N LEU A 241 24.40 -0.37 48.69
CA LEU A 241 25.82 -0.73 48.44
C LEU A 241 25.91 -2.19 47.98
#